data_AF-A0AAW0FCK3-F1
#
_entry.id   AF-A0AAW0FCK3-F1
#
_cell.length_a   1.000
_cell.length_b   1.000
_cell.length_c   1.000
_cell.angle_alpha   90.00
_cell.angle_beta   90.00
_cell.angle_gamma   90.00
#
_symmetry.space_group_name_H-M   'P 1'
#
loop_
_entity.id
_entity.type
_entity.pdbx_description
1 polymer ?
#
loop_
_entity_poly.entity_id
_entity_poly.type
_entity_poly.pdbx_seq_one_letter_code
_entity_poly.pdbx_strand_id
1 'polypeptide(L)'
;MANQSKAAPFSLDTILQQASRVLHNARVNATNARKYDSTKVRKAMITAFKDSTGKLAYDWQLDTAEALLLGLDTVVIAGTGSGKTIPCMLPLLLPENSMKTLVVISPLKALQRDQARRFRKVGISAAFVNEDTWSEGLEQVGSLI
;
A
#
# COMPACT_ATOMS: atom_id res chain seq x y z
N MET A 1 10.54 31.09 -32.43
CA MET A 1 9.26 30.49 -31.98
C MET A 1 9.50 29.01 -31.75
N ALA A 2 9.67 28.58 -30.49
CA ALA A 2 9.92 27.17 -30.17
C ALA A 2 8.57 26.45 -30.09
N ASN A 3 8.40 25.45 -30.95
CA ASN A 3 7.23 24.59 -30.99
C ASN A 3 7.20 23.74 -29.71
N GLN A 4 6.38 24.13 -28.73
CA GLN A 4 6.09 23.30 -27.57
C GLN A 4 5.29 22.08 -28.06
N SER A 5 6.01 21.00 -28.37
CA SER A 5 5.43 19.68 -28.58
C SER A 5 4.63 19.31 -27.32
N LYS A 6 3.30 19.46 -27.37
CA LYS A 6 2.42 18.90 -26.34
C LYS A 6 2.70 17.41 -26.26
N ALA A 7 3.13 16.94 -25.09
CA ALA A 7 3.32 15.51 -24.84
C ALA A 7 2.03 14.76 -25.20
N ALA A 8 2.17 13.64 -25.91
CA ALA A 8 1.03 12.83 -26.32
C ALA A 8 0.24 12.39 -25.06
N PRO A 9 -1.10 12.49 -25.06
CA PRO A 9 -1.92 12.31 -23.86
C PRO A 9 -1.80 10.93 -23.18
N PHE A 10 -1.22 9.94 -23.86
CA PHE A 10 -1.01 8.58 -23.36
C PHE A 10 0.47 8.17 -23.23
N SER A 11 1.39 9.14 -23.23
CA SER A 11 2.79 8.84 -22.92
C SER A 11 2.95 8.43 -21.45
N LEU A 12 3.94 7.57 -21.17
CA LEU A 12 4.24 7.14 -19.80
C LEU A 12 4.52 8.34 -18.88
N ASP A 13 5.24 9.34 -19.37
CA ASP A 13 5.55 10.56 -18.62
C ASP A 13 4.27 11.34 -18.26
N THR A 14 3.32 11.47 -19.19
CA THR A 14 2.04 12.13 -18.92
C THR A 14 1.24 11.39 -17.86
N ILE A 15 1.24 10.05 -17.90
CA ILE A 15 0.55 9.21 -16.90
C ILE A 15 1.19 9.37 -15.52
N LEU A 16 2.52 9.34 -15.43
CA LEU A 16 3.25 9.49 -14.17
C LEU A 16 3.12 10.89 -13.58
N GLN A 17 3.13 11.93 -14.41
CA GLN A 17 2.85 13.32 -13.98
C GLN A 17 1.43 13.44 -13.43
N GLN A 18 0.45 12.85 -14.11
CA GLN A 18 -0.94 12.86 -13.67
C GLN A 18 -1.12 12.10 -12.34
N ALA A 19 -0.49 10.94 -12.18
CA ALA A 19 -0.53 10.17 -10.94
C ALA A 19 0.08 10.97 -9.77
N SER A 20 1.26 11.58 -9.99
CA SER A 20 1.92 12.45 -9.01
C SER A 20 1.03 13.61 -8.58
N ARG A 21 0.33 14.24 -9.55
CA ARG A 21 -0.60 15.33 -9.30
C ARG A 21 -1.80 14.89 -8.47
N VAL A 22 -2.40 13.74 -8.78
CA VAL A 22 -3.54 13.19 -8.03
C VAL A 22 -3.15 12.93 -6.58
N LEU A 23 -2.01 12.27 -6.35
CA LEU A 23 -1.52 12.00 -5.01
C LEU A 23 -1.17 13.30 -4.25
N HIS A 24 -0.53 14.26 -4.91
CA HIS A 24 -0.27 15.57 -4.31
C HIS A 24 -1.55 16.27 -3.86
N ASN A 25 -2.56 16.33 -4.72
CA ASN A 25 -3.85 16.94 -4.39
C ASN A 25 -4.53 16.21 -3.23
N ALA A 26 -4.47 14.88 -3.18
CA ALA A 26 -5.01 14.11 -2.06
C ALA A 26 -4.30 14.41 -0.74
N ARG A 27 -2.96 14.56 -0.76
CA ARG A 27 -2.18 14.99 0.42
C ARG A 27 -2.63 16.36 0.91
N VAL A 28 -2.69 17.35 0.02
CA VAL A 28 -3.13 18.73 0.34
C VAL A 28 -4.54 18.74 0.92
N ASN A 29 -5.48 18.03 0.27
CA ASN A 29 -6.85 17.92 0.73
C ASN A 29 -6.94 17.28 2.12
N ALA A 30 -6.18 16.21 2.38
CA ALA A 30 -6.15 15.56 3.68
C ALA A 30 -5.51 16.43 4.77
N THR A 31 -4.47 17.21 4.43
CA THR A 31 -3.89 18.20 5.35
C THR A 31 -4.94 19.22 5.77
N ASN A 32 -5.71 19.76 4.82
CA ASN A 32 -6.74 20.75 5.10
C ASN A 32 -7.93 20.15 5.87
N ALA A 33 -8.39 18.95 5.48
CA ALA A 33 -9.61 18.36 6.03
C ALA A 33 -9.42 17.72 7.41
N ARG A 34 -8.27 17.08 7.66
CA ARG A 34 -8.03 16.28 8.88
C ARG A 34 -6.63 16.45 9.48
N LYS A 35 -5.94 17.55 9.15
CA LYS A 35 -4.57 17.86 9.63
C LYS A 35 -3.58 16.72 9.36
N TYR A 36 -3.76 16.01 8.24
CA TYR A 36 -2.85 14.94 7.82
C TYR A 36 -1.47 15.51 7.47
N ASP A 37 -0.42 14.88 7.97
CA ASP A 37 0.98 15.24 7.70
C ASP A 37 1.65 14.11 6.90
N SER A 38 1.78 14.31 5.60
CA SER A 38 2.39 13.37 4.67
C SER A 38 3.83 13.04 5.04
N THR A 39 4.62 14.05 5.43
CA THR A 39 6.03 13.88 5.78
C THR A 39 6.18 13.00 7.01
N LYS A 40 5.37 13.27 8.05
CA LYS A 40 5.35 12.49 9.29
C LYS A 40 4.94 11.04 9.02
N VAL A 41 3.85 10.82 8.28
CA VAL A 41 3.34 9.47 8.00
C VAL A 41 4.32 8.66 7.14
N ARG A 42 4.90 9.26 6.10
CA ARG A 42 5.94 8.60 5.28
C ARG A 42 7.15 8.23 6.11
N LYS A 43 7.63 9.12 6.98
CA LYS A 43 8.75 8.84 7.89
C LYS A 43 8.41 7.67 8.83
N ALA A 44 7.20 7.64 9.38
CA ALA A 44 6.75 6.54 10.23
C ALA A 44 6.72 5.20 9.47
N MET A 45 6.22 5.19 8.22
CA MET A 45 6.24 3.98 7.38
C MET A 45 7.67 3.51 7.08
N ILE A 46 8.59 4.43 6.76
CA ILE A 46 10.02 4.09 6.53
C ILE A 46 10.63 3.46 7.78
N THR A 47 10.45 4.09 8.94
CA THR A 47 10.98 3.59 10.21
C THR A 47 10.41 2.21 10.54
N ALA A 48 9.09 2.07 10.58
CA ALA A 48 8.45 0.81 10.94
C ALA A 48 8.80 -0.34 9.97
N PHE A 49 8.93 -0.05 8.67
CA PHE A 49 9.36 -1.05 7.69
C PHE A 49 10.83 -1.45 7.87
N LYS A 50 11.70 -0.48 8.14
CA LYS A 50 13.11 -0.74 8.40
C LYS A 50 13.28 -1.57 9.66
N ASP A 51 12.57 -1.25 10.72
CA ASP A 51 12.65 -1.94 12.00
C ASP A 51 12.14 -3.39 11.90
N SER A 52 11.09 -3.62 11.09
CA SER A 52 10.53 -4.96 10.88
C SER A 52 11.27 -5.84 9.86
N THR A 53 12.01 -5.24 8.91
CA THR A 53 12.60 -6.00 7.78
C THR A 53 14.11 -5.83 7.61
N GLY A 54 14.72 -4.81 8.21
CA GLY A 54 16.09 -4.38 7.95
C GLY A 54 16.29 -3.67 6.60
N LYS A 55 15.23 -3.40 5.83
CA LYS A 55 15.30 -2.82 4.48
C LYS A 55 14.60 -1.47 4.40
N LEU A 56 14.95 -0.70 3.36
CA LEU A 56 14.25 0.54 3.02
C LEU A 56 13.22 0.29 1.92
N ALA A 57 12.06 0.94 2.04
CA ALA A 57 11.06 0.98 0.98
C ALA A 57 11.50 1.97 -0.12
N TYR A 58 11.15 1.66 -1.37
CA TYR A 58 11.35 2.58 -2.49
C TYR A 58 10.30 3.70 -2.47
N ASP A 59 10.61 4.85 -3.08
CA ASP A 59 9.71 6.01 -3.11
C ASP A 59 8.34 5.68 -3.72
N TRP A 60 8.31 4.93 -4.82
CA TRP A 60 7.05 4.52 -5.45
C TRP A 60 6.21 3.62 -4.54
N GLN A 61 6.85 2.85 -3.65
CA GLN A 61 6.14 2.00 -2.70
C GLN A 61 5.49 2.84 -1.60
N LEU A 62 6.19 3.88 -1.14
CA LEU A 62 5.66 4.85 -0.18
C LEU A 62 4.53 5.69 -0.79
N ASP A 63 4.68 6.11 -2.05
CA ASP A 63 3.63 6.85 -2.77
C ASP A 63 2.37 6.00 -2.94
N THR A 64 2.53 4.72 -3.31
CA THR A 64 1.42 3.78 -3.41
C THR A 64 0.77 3.54 -2.04
N ALA A 65 1.56 3.29 -1.00
CA ALA A 65 1.04 3.05 0.36
C ALA A 65 0.25 4.26 0.88
N GLU A 66 0.77 5.46 0.62
CA GLU A 66 0.10 6.69 1.00
C GLU A 66 -1.17 6.94 0.17
N ALA A 67 -1.17 6.62 -1.12
CA ALA A 67 -2.38 6.67 -1.94
C ALA A 67 -3.49 5.78 -1.35
N LEU A 68 -3.15 4.55 -0.92
CA LEU A 68 -4.08 3.65 -0.22
C LEU A 68 -4.60 4.26 1.09
N LEU A 69 -3.72 4.85 1.91
CA LEU A 69 -4.10 5.52 3.17
C LEU A 69 -5.02 6.73 2.96
N LEU A 70 -4.88 7.40 1.83
CA LEU A 70 -5.68 8.55 1.44
C LEU A 70 -6.98 8.15 0.73
N GLY A 71 -7.23 6.85 0.54
CA GLY A 71 -8.45 6.33 -0.08
C GLY A 71 -8.50 6.51 -1.60
N LEU A 72 -7.34 6.54 -2.26
CA LEU A 72 -7.26 6.63 -3.72
C LEU A 72 -7.26 5.25 -4.38
N ASP A 73 -8.11 5.10 -5.40
CA ASP A 73 -8.02 3.97 -6.32
C ASP A 73 -6.70 4.01 -7.09
N THR A 74 -5.89 2.96 -6.93
CA THR A 74 -4.50 2.96 -7.39
C THR A 74 -4.19 1.71 -8.21
N VAL A 75 -3.62 1.89 -9.40
CA VAL A 75 -3.07 0.82 -10.23
C VAL A 75 -1.56 0.90 -10.23
N VAL A 76 -0.90 -0.20 -9.88
CA VAL A 76 0.57 -0.32 -9.89
C VAL A 76 0.99 -1.31 -10.96
N ILE A 77 1.84 -0.85 -11.88
CA ILE A 77 2.50 -1.69 -12.88
C ILE A 77 3.96 -1.83 -12.48
N ALA A 78 4.33 -3.03 -12.03
CA ALA A 78 5.70 -3.34 -11.62
C ALA A 78 6.03 -4.81 -11.91
N GLY A 79 7.28 -5.07 -12.27
CA GLY A 79 7.77 -6.42 -12.58
C GLY A 79 7.66 -7.40 -11.41
N THR A 80 7.70 -8.70 -11.69
CA THR A 80 7.79 -9.72 -10.64
C THR A 80 9.06 -9.54 -9.81
N GLY A 81 8.99 -9.73 -8.50
CA GLY A 81 10.13 -9.53 -7.59
C GLY A 81 10.37 -8.08 -7.16
N SER A 82 9.74 -7.09 -7.81
CA SER A 82 9.89 -5.65 -7.48
C SER A 82 9.39 -5.24 -6.10
N GLY A 83 8.66 -6.11 -5.40
CA GLY A 83 8.10 -5.81 -4.08
C GLY A 83 6.73 -5.10 -4.12
N LYS A 84 5.94 -5.28 -5.17
CA LYS A 84 4.57 -4.72 -5.29
C LYS A 84 3.59 -5.04 -4.15
N THR A 85 3.92 -5.97 -3.25
CA THR A 85 3.14 -6.27 -2.04
C THR A 85 3.51 -5.35 -0.86
N ILE A 86 4.69 -4.74 -0.85
CA ILE A 86 5.16 -3.86 0.24
C ILE A 86 4.20 -2.69 0.48
N PRO A 87 3.68 -1.99 -0.54
CA PRO A 87 2.73 -0.89 -0.33
C PRO A 87 1.48 -1.28 0.45
N CYS A 88 1.06 -2.54 0.38
CA CYS A 88 -0.07 -3.05 1.14
C CYS A 88 0.25 -3.26 2.63
N MET A 89 1.51 -3.56 2.95
CA MET A 89 1.96 -3.78 4.34
C MET A 89 2.23 -2.46 5.07
N LEU A 90 2.84 -1.49 4.39
CA LEU A 90 3.32 -0.24 5.00
C LEU A 90 2.28 0.49 5.86
N PRO A 91 1.01 0.66 5.41
CA PRO A 91 -0.03 1.30 6.22
C PRO A 91 -0.33 0.55 7.53
N LEU A 92 -0.28 -0.78 7.51
CA LEU A 92 -0.66 -1.65 8.63
C LEU A 92 0.44 -1.74 9.70
N LEU A 93 1.66 -1.31 9.40
CA LEU A 93 2.74 -1.21 10.37
C LEU A 93 2.61 0.02 11.28
N LEU A 94 1.69 0.94 10.97
CA LEU A 94 1.48 2.15 11.75
C LEU A 94 0.53 1.87 12.92
N PRO A 95 0.88 2.24 14.17
CA PRO A 95 0.04 2.00 15.34
C PRO A 95 -1.38 2.58 15.21
N GLU A 96 -1.54 3.74 14.59
CA GLU A 96 -2.84 4.37 14.35
C GLU A 96 -3.75 3.58 13.40
N ASN A 97 -3.20 2.58 12.70
CA ASN A 97 -3.92 1.71 11.79
C ASN A 97 -4.00 0.26 12.28
N SER A 98 -3.65 -0.02 13.55
CA SER A 98 -3.69 -1.40 14.11
C SER A 98 -5.06 -2.06 13.98
N MET A 99 -6.13 -1.26 14.06
CA MET A 99 -7.53 -1.72 13.93
C MET A 99 -8.01 -1.82 12.48
N LYS A 100 -7.18 -1.49 11.48
CA LYS A 100 -7.59 -1.54 10.07
C LYS A 100 -7.38 -2.92 9.49
N THR A 101 -8.34 -3.36 8.70
CA THR A 101 -8.26 -4.62 7.94
C THR A 101 -7.94 -4.34 6.48
N LEU A 102 -6.96 -5.07 5.93
CA LEU A 102 -6.72 -5.13 4.49
C LEU A 102 -7.24 -6.47 3.94
N VAL A 103 -8.08 -6.38 2.91
CA VAL A 103 -8.49 -7.55 2.13
C VAL A 103 -7.65 -7.64 0.86
N VAL A 104 -6.94 -8.76 0.70
CA VAL A 104 -6.14 -9.04 -0.51
C VAL A 104 -6.77 -10.20 -1.26
N ILE A 105 -7.22 -9.95 -2.48
CA ILE A 105 -7.75 -10.99 -3.37
C ILE A 105 -6.60 -11.49 -4.24
N SER A 106 -6.35 -12.79 -4.23
CA SER A 106 -5.31 -13.43 -5.03
C SER A 106 -5.82 -14.74 -5.61
N PRO A 107 -5.56 -15.01 -6.91
CA PRO A 107 -6.11 -16.18 -7.61
C PRO A 107 -5.46 -17.50 -7.19
N LEU A 108 -4.27 -17.48 -6.59
CA LEU A 108 -3.51 -18.69 -6.26
C LEU A 108 -3.45 -18.92 -4.76
N LYS A 109 -3.91 -20.10 -4.29
CA LYS A 109 -3.81 -20.54 -2.89
C LYS A 109 -2.38 -20.44 -2.34
N ALA A 110 -1.39 -20.81 -3.17
CA ALA A 110 0.03 -20.71 -2.81
C ALA A 110 0.46 -19.26 -2.54
N LEU A 111 -0.06 -18.31 -3.33
CA LEU A 111 0.24 -16.88 -3.16
C LEU A 111 -0.42 -16.32 -1.90
N GLN A 112 -1.68 -16.70 -1.62
CA GLN A 112 -2.37 -16.31 -0.40
C GLN A 112 -1.59 -16.73 0.86
N ARG A 113 -1.12 -18.00 0.89
CA ARG A 113 -0.30 -18.54 1.98
C ARG A 113 1.03 -17.79 2.13
N ASP A 114 1.72 -17.53 1.03
CA ASP A 114 2.99 -16.80 1.03
C ASP A 114 2.82 -15.35 1.51
N GLN A 115 1.75 -14.67 1.08
CA GLN A 115 1.41 -13.32 1.55
C GLN A 115 1.13 -13.32 3.05
N ALA A 116 0.26 -14.19 3.55
CA ALA A 116 -0.03 -14.28 4.98
C ALA A 116 1.23 -14.55 5.81
N ARG A 117 2.11 -15.45 5.35
CA ARG A 117 3.41 -15.70 5.99
C ARG A 117 4.29 -14.45 6.03
N ARG A 118 4.38 -13.70 4.93
CA ARG A 118 5.19 -12.47 4.86
C ARG A 118 4.67 -11.38 5.78
N PHE A 119 3.35 -11.23 5.87
CA PHE A 119 2.70 -10.26 6.75
C PHE A 119 2.98 -10.59 8.22
N ARG A 120 2.78 -11.85 8.62
CA ARG A 120 3.11 -12.31 9.98
C ARG A 120 4.58 -12.12 10.34
N LYS A 121 5.49 -12.32 9.38
CA LYS A 121 6.94 -12.12 9.58
C LYS A 121 7.29 -10.68 9.96
N VAL A 122 6.48 -9.70 9.55
CA VAL A 122 6.66 -8.28 9.89
C VAL A 122 5.74 -7.82 11.02
N GLY A 123 5.14 -8.75 11.76
CA GLY A 123 4.28 -8.45 12.91
C GLY A 123 2.83 -8.10 12.56
N ILE A 124 2.41 -8.24 11.30
CA ILE A 124 1.02 -8.00 10.89
C ILE A 124 0.21 -9.29 11.03
N SER A 125 -0.87 -9.25 11.82
CA SER A 125 -1.83 -10.36 11.86
C SER A 125 -2.45 -10.56 10.49
N ALA A 126 -2.45 -11.79 10.01
CA ALA A 126 -2.98 -12.13 8.69
C ALA A 126 -3.55 -13.54 8.70
N ALA A 127 -4.62 -13.74 7.93
CA ALA A 127 -5.18 -15.04 7.59
C ALA A 127 -5.43 -15.10 6.09
N PHE A 128 -5.60 -16.32 5.57
CA PHE A 128 -5.98 -16.53 4.19
C PHE A 128 -7.20 -17.44 4.14
N VAL A 129 -8.15 -17.08 3.28
CA VAL A 129 -9.45 -17.75 3.14
C VAL A 129 -9.56 -18.27 1.72
N ASN A 130 -9.81 -19.57 1.60
CA ASN A 130 -10.12 -20.25 0.34
C ASN A 130 -10.92 -21.53 0.66
N GLU A 131 -11.21 -22.34 -0.36
CA GLU A 131 -12.01 -23.57 -0.20
C GLU A 131 -11.44 -24.55 0.87
N ASP A 132 -10.13 -24.52 1.13
CA ASP A 132 -9.49 -25.44 2.09
C ASP A 132 -9.46 -24.88 3.52
N THR A 133 -9.57 -23.56 3.68
CA THR A 133 -9.33 -22.87 4.97
C THR A 133 -10.54 -22.13 5.51
N TRP A 134 -11.62 -22.03 4.74
CA TRP A 134 -12.86 -21.47 5.22
C TRP A 134 -13.45 -22.36 6.33
N SER A 135 -13.90 -21.72 7.41
CA SER A 135 -14.65 -22.34 8.50
C SER A 135 -15.59 -21.31 9.13
N GLU A 136 -16.65 -21.74 9.80
CA GLU A 136 -17.55 -20.83 10.54
C GLU A 136 -16.79 -20.05 11.65
N GLY A 137 -15.70 -20.63 12.18
CA GLY A 137 -14.84 -19.99 13.18
C GLY A 137 -13.93 -18.88 12.64
N LEU A 138 -13.99 -18.53 11.35
CA LEU A 138 -13.14 -17.48 10.78
C LEU A 138 -13.43 -16.09 11.39
N GLU A 139 -14.64 -15.89 11.92
CA GLU A 139 -15.01 -14.71 12.71
C GLU A 139 -14.10 -14.52 13.94
N GLN A 140 -13.61 -15.63 14.53
CA GLN A 140 -12.77 -15.59 15.72
C GLN A 140 -11.35 -15.08 15.41
N VAL A 141 -10.91 -15.17 14.15
CA VAL A 141 -9.65 -14.54 13.73
C VAL A 141 -9.75 -13.02 13.88
N GLY A 142 -10.93 -12.43 13.66
CA GLY A 142 -11.18 -11.01 13.95
C GLY A 142 -11.16 -10.67 15.44
N SER A 143 -11.45 -11.65 16.32
CA SER A 143 -11.45 -11.45 17.78
C SER A 143 -10.07 -11.62 18.47
N LEU A 144 -9.06 -12.06 17.71
CA LEU A 144 -7.65 -12.17 18.14
C LEU A 144 -6.77 -11.01 17.62
N ILE A 145 -7.37 -10.01 16.95
CA ILE A 145 -6.71 -8.82 16.38
C ILE A 145 -7.15 -7.59 17.17
#